data_AF-A0A2R5EMT1-F1
#
_entry.id   AF-A0A2R5EMT1-F1
#
_cell.length_a   1.000
_cell.length_b   1.000
_cell.length_c   1.000
_cell.angle_alpha   90.00
_cell.angle_beta   90.00
_cell.angle_gamma   90.00
#
_symmetry.space_group_name_H-M   'P 1'
#
loop_
_entity.id
_entity.type
_entity.pdbx_description
1 polymer ?
#
loop_
_entity_poly.entity_id
_entity_poly.type
_entity_poly.pdbx_seq_one_letter_code
_entity_poly.pdbx_strand_id
1 'polypeptide(L)'
;MNRLLPLILVPLLLTACGNDTPPSAVVAAEKASAAEEYERGPHRGRMLRQGDFALEVTIYETNVPPQYRLYAYQNGKPLPPASVQAAIQLKRLDGEFNNFTFTPEKDYLNGSSEVIEPHSFDVEVKAQHAGQSYSWAFPSYEGRTTIPAAAANDAGVKVEKAGPTTIRNTVRLMGAVMVDANRRAEIKARFPGIVRAVNVQEGQRVSRGQTLVAIEGNDSMRTYSVVAPFDGIVLARNTNVGDVAGSNTLVELADLSSVWVELRALGGDAEKLSVGQEVEISSATGGSRVTGKIQTLLPLASGQSVVARASIANPEGRWRPGMAVSADVTVAARQVPLAVKESGLQRFRDFTVVFTQVGDTYEVRMLELGERDGRYAEVLGGLKQGATYVAEQSFLIKADIEKSGASHDH
;
A
#
# COMPACT_ATOMS: atom_id res chain seq x y z
N MET A 1 -58.01 14.15 -28.18
CA MET A 1 -58.85 14.03 -29.40
C MET A 1 -58.32 12.87 -30.22
N ASN A 2 -59.18 11.87 -30.44
CA ASN A 2 -58.97 10.71 -31.31
C ASN A 2 -58.64 11.12 -32.76
N ARG A 3 -57.84 10.28 -33.45
CA ARG A 3 -58.19 9.51 -34.67
C ARG A 3 -56.90 8.93 -35.28
N LEU A 4 -56.68 7.61 -35.27
CA LEU A 4 -57.18 6.55 -36.17
C LEU A 4 -56.39 6.43 -37.50
N LEU A 5 -55.74 5.26 -37.64
CA LEU A 5 -55.26 4.41 -38.78
C LEU A 5 -55.68 4.78 -40.23
N PRO A 6 -54.97 4.32 -41.31
CA PRO A 6 -54.58 2.91 -41.60
C PRO A 6 -53.19 2.71 -42.26
N LEU A 7 -52.45 1.60 -42.06
CA LEU A 7 -52.52 0.26 -42.68
C LEU A 7 -52.52 0.22 -44.23
N ILE A 8 -51.36 -0.08 -44.84
CA ILE A 8 -51.24 -0.72 -46.16
C ILE A 8 -50.24 -1.87 -46.03
N LEU A 9 -50.74 -3.07 -46.31
CA LEU A 9 -50.07 -4.34 -46.53
C LEU A 9 -49.99 -4.55 -48.05
N VAL A 10 -48.94 -5.22 -48.58
CA VAL A 10 -49.00 -6.24 -49.68
C VAL A 10 -47.57 -6.62 -50.14
N PRO A 11 -47.34 -7.87 -50.61
CA PRO A 11 -46.09 -8.64 -50.50
C PRO A 11 -45.43 -9.00 -51.85
N LEU A 12 -44.30 -9.73 -51.82
CA LEU A 12 -43.87 -10.85 -52.71
C LEU A 12 -42.33 -11.03 -52.60
N LEU A 13 -41.81 -12.16 -52.08
CA LEU A 13 -41.47 -13.46 -52.72
C LEU A 13 -40.04 -13.55 -53.29
N LEU A 14 -39.35 -14.64 -52.88
CA LEU A 14 -38.38 -15.51 -53.60
C LEU A 14 -37.01 -15.74 -52.93
N THR A 15 -36.84 -16.98 -52.40
CA THR A 15 -35.76 -17.99 -52.68
C THR A 15 -34.29 -17.55 -52.78
N ALA A 16 -33.24 -18.26 -52.34
CA ALA A 16 -33.05 -19.56 -51.69
C ALA A 16 -31.54 -19.70 -51.31
N CYS A 17 -31.25 -20.63 -50.39
CA CYS A 17 -30.00 -21.40 -50.17
C CYS A 17 -28.67 -20.67 -49.86
N GLY A 18 -28.16 -20.90 -48.65
CA GLY A 18 -26.74 -20.75 -48.30
C GLY A 18 -26.47 -21.26 -46.89
N ASN A 19 -25.65 -22.31 -46.77
CA ASN A 19 -25.21 -22.91 -45.52
C ASN A 19 -24.52 -21.89 -44.62
N ASP A 20 -25.01 -21.72 -43.39
CA ASP A 20 -24.22 -21.18 -42.28
C ASP A 20 -24.41 -22.06 -41.05
N THR A 21 -23.48 -23.00 -40.90
CA THR A 21 -23.22 -23.72 -39.66
C THR A 21 -22.69 -22.69 -38.64
N PRO A 22 -23.37 -22.44 -37.52
CA PRO A 22 -22.82 -21.55 -36.50
C PRO A 22 -21.57 -22.19 -35.87
N PRO A 23 -20.47 -21.45 -35.66
CA PRO A 23 -19.30 -22.00 -35.00
C PRO A 23 -19.66 -22.37 -33.56
N SER A 24 -19.31 -23.60 -33.23
CA SER A 24 -19.50 -24.27 -31.95
C SER A 24 -19.19 -23.35 -30.76
N ALA A 25 -20.13 -23.32 -29.82
CA ALA A 25 -19.88 -22.97 -28.45
C ALA A 25 -18.65 -23.75 -27.96
N VAL A 26 -17.56 -23.04 -27.74
CA VAL A 26 -16.42 -23.56 -26.99
C VAL A 26 -16.88 -23.56 -25.55
N VAL A 27 -17.52 -24.67 -25.15
CA VAL A 27 -17.75 -24.99 -23.75
C VAL A 27 -16.37 -25.25 -23.17
N ALA A 28 -15.73 -24.18 -22.69
CA ALA A 28 -14.57 -24.30 -21.83
C ALA A 28 -15.05 -25.06 -20.60
N ALA A 29 -14.64 -26.32 -20.49
CA ALA A 29 -14.89 -27.15 -19.34
C ALA A 29 -14.27 -26.46 -18.11
N GLU A 30 -15.12 -25.84 -17.29
CA GLU A 30 -14.81 -25.54 -15.90
C GLU A 30 -14.46 -26.86 -15.21
N LYS A 31 -13.16 -27.14 -15.10
CA LYS A 31 -12.68 -27.96 -13.98
C LYS A 31 -12.65 -27.06 -12.76
N ALA A 32 -13.83 -26.76 -12.23
CA ALA A 32 -13.97 -26.39 -10.83
C ALA A 32 -13.39 -27.56 -10.02
N SER A 33 -12.37 -27.28 -9.22
CA SER A 33 -11.81 -28.22 -8.25
C SER A 33 -12.86 -28.47 -7.16
N ALA A 34 -13.79 -29.38 -7.41
CA ALA A 34 -14.66 -29.92 -6.38
C ALA A 34 -13.77 -30.68 -5.37
N ALA A 35 -13.63 -30.16 -4.15
CA ALA A 35 -13.23 -31.01 -3.05
C ALA A 35 -14.32 -32.08 -2.92
N GLU A 36 -13.96 -33.35 -3.15
CA GLU A 36 -14.90 -34.47 -3.11
C GLU A 36 -15.69 -34.47 -1.79
N GLU A 37 -17.01 -34.49 -1.90
CA GLU A 37 -17.93 -34.70 -0.78
C GLU A 37 -17.57 -36.03 -0.12
N TYR A 38 -16.90 -35.96 1.04
CA TYR A 38 -16.39 -37.13 1.73
C TYR A 38 -17.36 -37.60 2.81
N GLU A 39 -17.38 -38.91 3.06
CA GLU A 39 -18.18 -39.50 4.13
C GLU A 39 -17.77 -38.90 5.49
N ARG A 40 -18.75 -38.42 6.26
CA ARG A 40 -18.56 -37.90 7.62
C ARG A 40 -18.73 -39.01 8.63
N GLY A 41 -17.81 -39.10 9.59
CA GLY A 41 -17.92 -40.04 10.70
C GLY A 41 -18.78 -39.53 11.86
N PRO A 42 -18.94 -40.34 12.93
CA PRO A 42 -19.67 -39.96 14.14
C PRO A 42 -19.17 -38.68 14.82
N HIS A 43 -17.91 -38.32 14.65
CA HIS A 43 -17.29 -37.10 15.19
C HIS A 43 -17.23 -35.96 14.17
N ARG A 44 -18.00 -36.07 13.07
CA ARG A 44 -18.05 -35.11 11.96
C ARG A 44 -16.70 -34.93 11.24
N GLY A 45 -15.74 -35.83 11.46
CA GLY A 45 -14.47 -35.89 10.75
C GLY A 45 -14.61 -36.55 9.38
N ARG A 46 -13.53 -36.52 8.60
CA ARG A 46 -13.44 -37.22 7.31
C ARG A 46 -13.22 -38.72 7.54
N MET A 47 -14.12 -39.54 7.03
CA MET A 47 -14.01 -40.99 7.11
C MET A 47 -13.11 -41.53 5.97
N LEU A 48 -12.09 -42.30 6.34
CA LEU A 48 -11.17 -42.98 5.43
C LEU A 48 -11.37 -44.48 5.56
N ARG A 49 -11.93 -45.13 4.54
CA ARG A 49 -12.22 -46.58 4.56
C ARG A 49 -11.26 -47.35 3.66
N GLN A 50 -10.88 -48.54 4.09
CA GLN A 50 -10.21 -49.53 3.24
C GLN A 50 -10.60 -50.93 3.73
N GLY A 51 -11.52 -51.57 3.01
CA GLY A 51 -12.16 -52.80 3.46
C GLY A 51 -12.96 -52.57 4.74
N ASP A 52 -12.76 -53.44 5.73
CA ASP A 52 -13.46 -53.41 7.02
C ASP A 52 -12.85 -52.40 8.01
N PHE A 53 -11.65 -51.90 7.75
CA PHE A 53 -10.97 -50.91 8.56
C PHE A 53 -11.35 -49.50 8.12
N ALA A 54 -11.58 -48.62 9.08
CA ALA A 54 -11.80 -47.21 8.82
C ALA A 54 -11.12 -46.31 9.86
N LEU A 55 -10.73 -45.13 9.42
CA LEU A 55 -10.12 -44.09 10.24
C LEU A 55 -10.85 -42.77 9.99
N GLU A 56 -11.49 -42.23 11.03
CA GLU A 56 -12.06 -40.89 11.00
C GLU A 56 -10.99 -39.88 11.43
N VAL A 57 -10.74 -38.88 10.58
CA VAL A 57 -9.78 -37.80 10.82
C VAL A 57 -10.53 -36.51 11.11
N THR A 58 -10.27 -35.90 12.26
CA THR A 58 -10.87 -34.61 12.63
C THR A 58 -9.81 -33.64 13.16
N ILE A 59 -10.07 -32.33 13.05
CA ILE A 59 -9.28 -31.28 13.69
C ILE A 59 -10.13 -30.75 14.84
N TYR A 60 -9.58 -30.74 16.04
CA TYR A 60 -10.24 -30.25 17.25
C TYR A 60 -9.57 -28.95 17.72
N GLU A 61 -10.36 -27.90 17.89
CA GLU A 61 -9.89 -26.53 18.19
C GLU A 61 -10.66 -25.88 19.36
N THR A 62 -11.55 -26.60 20.04
CA THR A 62 -12.36 -26.02 21.12
C THR A 62 -11.55 -25.91 22.41
N ASN A 63 -11.19 -24.68 22.80
CA ASN A 63 -10.41 -24.33 24.00
C ASN A 63 -8.96 -24.86 24.02
N VAL A 64 -8.44 -25.31 22.87
CA VAL A 64 -7.05 -25.75 22.67
C VAL A 64 -6.60 -25.36 21.26
N PRO A 65 -5.28 -25.19 21.00
CA PRO A 65 -4.78 -25.03 19.64
C PRO A 65 -5.24 -26.18 18.74
N PRO A 66 -5.46 -25.95 17.43
CA PRO A 66 -5.99 -26.95 16.50
C PRO A 66 -5.09 -28.18 16.45
N GLN A 67 -5.64 -29.35 16.79
CA GLN A 67 -4.91 -30.62 16.80
C GLN A 67 -5.70 -31.72 16.10
N TYR A 68 -5.00 -32.63 15.42
CA TYR A 68 -5.64 -33.81 14.85
C TYR A 68 -6.12 -34.76 15.97
N ARG A 69 -7.33 -35.28 15.80
CA ARG A 69 -7.81 -36.47 16.51
C ARG A 69 -8.22 -37.53 15.51
N LEU A 70 -7.87 -38.78 15.78
CA LEU A 70 -8.24 -39.91 14.95
C LEU A 70 -9.06 -40.92 15.73
N TYR A 71 -10.12 -41.43 15.10
CA TYR A 71 -10.96 -42.49 15.65
C TYR A 71 -10.94 -43.68 14.70
N ALA A 72 -10.53 -44.84 15.18
CA ALA A 72 -10.41 -46.03 14.36
C ALA A 72 -11.61 -46.97 14.54
N TYR A 73 -11.98 -47.65 13.46
CA TYR A 73 -13.12 -48.56 13.44
C TYR A 73 -12.78 -49.85 12.70
N GLN A 74 -13.35 -50.97 13.15
CA GLN A 74 -13.35 -52.25 12.45
C GLN A 74 -14.81 -52.71 12.31
N ASN A 75 -15.26 -52.98 11.08
CA ASN A 75 -16.66 -53.35 10.80
C ASN A 75 -17.66 -52.34 11.41
N GLY A 76 -17.32 -51.05 11.36
CA GLY A 76 -18.13 -49.96 11.91
C GLY A 76 -18.14 -49.85 13.44
N LYS A 77 -17.43 -50.71 14.16
CA LYS A 77 -17.31 -50.65 15.63
C LYS A 77 -16.03 -49.93 16.04
N PRO A 78 -16.03 -49.05 17.06
CA PRO A 78 -14.83 -48.37 17.52
C PRO A 78 -13.73 -49.36 17.97
N LEU A 79 -12.49 -49.06 17.60
CA LEU A 79 -11.30 -49.78 18.05
C LEU A 79 -10.64 -49.04 19.22
N PRO A 80 -10.00 -49.75 20.16
CA PRO A 80 -9.16 -49.11 21.17
C PRO A 80 -8.02 -48.33 20.50
N PRO A 81 -7.76 -47.06 20.85
CA PRO A 81 -6.76 -46.24 20.17
C PRO A 81 -5.34 -46.82 20.28
N ALA A 82 -5.02 -47.50 21.39
CA ALA A 82 -3.74 -48.20 21.57
C ALA A 82 -3.52 -49.38 20.60
N SER A 83 -4.55 -49.84 19.90
CA SER A 83 -4.46 -50.93 18.91
C SER A 83 -4.11 -50.46 17.50
N VAL A 84 -3.97 -49.14 17.30
CA VAL A 84 -3.70 -48.52 16.00
C VAL A 84 -2.49 -47.60 16.12
N GLN A 85 -1.56 -47.75 15.18
CA GLN A 85 -0.48 -46.78 14.99
C GLN A 85 -0.80 -45.95 13.75
N ALA A 86 -0.74 -44.63 13.85
CA ALA A 86 -1.05 -43.74 12.75
C ALA A 86 0.02 -42.65 12.59
N ALA A 87 0.14 -42.15 11.37
CA ALA A 87 0.91 -40.97 11.04
C ALA A 87 0.18 -40.17 9.96
N ILE A 88 0.25 -38.84 10.07
CA ILE A 88 -0.24 -37.93 9.04
C ILE A 88 0.94 -37.11 8.55
N GLN A 89 1.11 -37.02 7.24
CA GLN A 89 2.02 -36.10 6.59
C GLN A 89 1.21 -35.07 5.80
N LEU A 90 1.50 -33.79 6.03
CA LEU A 90 0.93 -32.69 5.27
C LEU A 90 1.99 -32.15 4.33
N LYS A 91 1.62 -31.90 3.08
CA LYS A 91 2.45 -31.18 2.10
C LYS A 91 1.78 -29.85 1.76
N ARG A 92 2.46 -28.74 2.05
CA ARG A 92 1.98 -27.37 1.79
C ARG A 92 2.31 -26.92 0.38
N LEU A 93 1.65 -25.84 -0.06
CA LEU A 93 1.83 -25.27 -1.40
C LEU A 93 3.28 -24.83 -1.68
N ASP A 94 3.98 -24.35 -0.65
CA ASP A 94 5.37 -23.93 -0.72
C ASP A 94 6.39 -25.09 -0.65
N GLY A 95 5.89 -26.34 -0.60
CA GLY A 95 6.71 -27.55 -0.54
C GLY A 95 7.12 -27.98 0.86
N GLU A 96 6.70 -27.28 1.93
CA GLU A 96 6.96 -27.71 3.30
C GLU A 96 6.19 -28.99 3.64
N PHE A 97 6.83 -29.87 4.43
CA PHE A 97 6.20 -31.05 4.99
C PHE A 97 6.05 -30.93 6.51
N ASN A 98 4.88 -31.28 7.03
CA ASN A 98 4.64 -31.41 8.47
C ASN A 98 4.22 -32.85 8.78
N ASN A 99 4.91 -33.49 9.73
CA ASN A 99 4.64 -34.88 10.12
C ASN A 99 4.02 -34.89 11.52
N PHE A 100 2.93 -35.63 11.65
CA PHE A 100 2.18 -35.79 12.90
C PHE A 100 2.22 -37.26 13.30
N THR A 101 2.64 -37.48 14.54
CA THR A 101 2.53 -38.78 15.21
C THR A 101 1.39 -38.73 16.21
N PHE A 102 0.92 -39.90 16.64
CA PHE A 102 -0.27 -39.99 17.47
C PHE A 102 -0.05 -40.81 18.72
N THR A 103 -0.58 -40.34 19.84
CA THR A 103 -0.59 -41.05 21.12
C THR A 103 -2.03 -41.40 21.53
N PRO A 104 -2.29 -42.60 22.07
CA PRO A 104 -3.61 -42.94 22.57
C PRO A 104 -4.03 -42.05 23.74
N GLU A 105 -5.22 -41.45 23.65
CA GLU A 105 -5.84 -40.66 24.70
C GLU A 105 -7.34 -40.96 24.76
N LYS A 106 -7.82 -41.49 25.89
CA LYS A 106 -9.22 -41.90 26.06
C LYS A 106 -9.66 -42.87 24.94
N ASP A 107 -10.55 -42.43 24.07
CA ASP A 107 -11.15 -43.16 22.96
C ASP A 107 -10.62 -42.74 21.57
N TYR A 108 -9.60 -41.86 21.53
CA TYR A 108 -9.00 -41.38 20.28
C TYR A 108 -7.46 -41.44 20.29
N LEU A 109 -6.89 -41.23 19.11
CA LEU A 109 -5.48 -40.97 18.88
C LEU A 109 -5.27 -39.45 18.80
N ASN A 110 -4.49 -38.88 19.72
CA ASN A 110 -4.23 -37.45 19.79
C ASN A 110 -2.93 -37.09 19.03
N GLY A 111 -2.97 -36.03 18.24
CA GLY A 111 -1.82 -35.58 17.44
C GLY A 111 -0.69 -34.97 18.30
N SER A 112 0.55 -35.15 17.85
CA SER A 112 1.76 -34.68 18.56
C SER A 112 1.99 -33.17 18.55
N SER A 113 1.33 -32.43 17.66
CA SER A 113 1.59 -31.00 17.43
C SER A 113 0.37 -30.28 16.87
N GLU A 114 0.39 -28.96 16.95
CA GLU A 114 -0.61 -28.06 16.39
C GLU A 114 -0.61 -28.08 14.85
N VAL A 115 -1.80 -27.96 14.25
CA VAL A 115 -2.00 -27.78 12.82
C VAL A 115 -2.06 -26.28 12.53
N ILE A 116 -0.92 -25.71 12.12
CA ILE A 116 -0.81 -24.26 11.90
C ILE A 116 -1.56 -23.86 10.61
N GLU A 117 -2.27 -22.74 10.65
CA GLU A 117 -2.94 -22.15 9.49
C GLU A 117 -1.96 -21.72 8.37
N PRO A 118 -2.43 -21.63 7.10
CA PRO A 118 -3.74 -22.02 6.60
C PRO A 118 -3.89 -23.54 6.55
N HIS A 119 -5.11 -24.05 6.70
CA HIS A 119 -5.47 -25.47 6.53
C HIS A 119 -5.54 -25.87 5.05
N SER A 120 -4.43 -25.61 4.34
CA SER A 120 -4.31 -25.78 2.90
C SER A 120 -3.14 -26.68 2.57
N PHE A 121 -3.40 -27.97 2.39
CA PHE A 121 -2.38 -29.00 2.25
C PHE A 121 -2.89 -30.23 1.49
N ASP A 122 -1.96 -30.97 0.89
CA ASP A 122 -2.19 -32.38 0.53
C ASP A 122 -1.94 -33.23 1.77
N VAL A 123 -2.88 -34.10 2.12
CA VAL A 123 -2.80 -34.98 3.29
C VAL A 123 -2.44 -36.39 2.82
N GLU A 124 -1.42 -36.97 3.43
CA GLU A 124 -1.17 -38.42 3.39
C GLU A 124 -1.39 -38.99 4.78
N VAL A 125 -2.29 -39.96 4.90
CA VAL A 125 -2.59 -40.66 6.16
C VAL A 125 -2.12 -42.09 6.04
N LYS A 126 -1.34 -42.55 7.02
CA LYS A 126 -0.90 -43.94 7.14
C LYS A 126 -1.37 -44.50 8.48
N ALA A 127 -1.91 -45.71 8.47
CA ALA A 127 -2.30 -46.42 9.67
C ALA A 127 -1.86 -47.87 9.63
N GLN A 128 -1.60 -48.45 10.80
CA GLN A 128 -1.32 -49.87 10.98
C GLN A 128 -2.23 -50.43 12.07
N HIS A 129 -2.87 -51.55 11.75
CA HIS A 129 -3.73 -52.28 12.68
C HIS A 129 -3.67 -53.78 12.37
N ALA A 130 -3.53 -54.60 13.41
CA ALA A 130 -3.47 -56.07 13.29
C ALA A 130 -2.47 -56.61 12.23
N GLY A 131 -1.32 -55.95 12.08
CA GLY A 131 -0.27 -56.32 11.11
C GLY A 131 -0.55 -55.89 9.66
N GLN A 132 -1.70 -55.26 9.39
CA GLN A 132 -2.03 -54.68 8.08
C GLN A 132 -1.68 -53.19 8.06
N SER A 133 -1.27 -52.70 6.89
CA SER A 133 -0.98 -51.27 6.65
C SER A 133 -2.00 -50.66 5.70
N TYR A 134 -2.42 -49.44 6.00
CA TYR A 134 -3.41 -48.68 5.26
C TYR A 134 -2.86 -47.32 4.90
N SER A 135 -3.23 -46.80 3.73
CA SER A 135 -2.78 -45.49 3.27
C SER A 135 -3.84 -44.79 2.45
N TRP A 136 -4.04 -43.51 2.74
CA TRP A 136 -4.95 -42.63 2.02
C TRP A 136 -4.25 -41.32 1.68
N ALA A 137 -4.63 -40.72 0.57
CA ALA A 137 -4.19 -39.38 0.20
C ALA A 137 -5.39 -38.57 -0.28
N PHE A 138 -5.49 -37.31 0.17
CA PHE A 138 -6.56 -36.40 -0.26
C PHE A 138 -6.14 -34.93 -0.14
N PRO A 139 -6.67 -34.04 -0.99
CA PRO A 139 -6.48 -32.60 -0.83
C PRO A 139 -7.40 -32.04 0.26
N SER A 140 -6.90 -31.04 0.99
CA SER A 140 -7.67 -30.22 1.93
C SER A 140 -7.23 -28.77 1.74
N TYR A 141 -7.92 -28.02 0.89
CA TYR A 141 -7.52 -26.66 0.50
C TYR A 141 -8.49 -25.63 1.08
N GLU A 142 -8.12 -24.99 2.17
CA GLU A 142 -8.79 -23.78 2.64
C GLU A 142 -8.02 -22.53 2.18
N GLY A 143 -8.74 -21.45 1.84
CA GLY A 143 -8.12 -20.16 1.55
C GLY A 143 -7.21 -20.14 0.32
N ARG A 144 -7.48 -21.01 -0.68
CA ARG A 144 -6.66 -21.18 -1.88
C ARG A 144 -7.50 -21.01 -3.14
N THR A 145 -6.92 -20.40 -4.17
CA THR A 145 -7.48 -20.33 -5.52
C THR A 145 -6.39 -20.52 -6.58
N THR A 146 -6.78 -20.87 -7.79
CA THR A 146 -5.90 -20.90 -8.96
C THR A 146 -6.42 -19.94 -10.02
N ILE A 147 -5.63 -18.94 -10.38
CA ILE A 147 -5.95 -17.94 -11.38
C ILE A 147 -4.81 -17.94 -12.41
N PRO A 148 -5.08 -18.24 -13.70
CA PRO A 148 -4.04 -18.26 -14.73
C PRO A 148 -3.29 -16.94 -14.82
N ALA A 149 -1.97 -16.97 -15.02
CA ALA A 149 -1.13 -15.77 -15.07
C ALA A 149 -1.65 -14.70 -16.03
N ALA A 150 -2.19 -15.07 -17.20
CA ALA A 150 -2.76 -14.12 -18.15
C ALA A 150 -3.93 -13.33 -17.55
N ALA A 151 -4.88 -14.02 -16.89
CA ALA A 151 -6.03 -13.39 -16.25
C ALA A 151 -5.60 -12.50 -15.07
N ALA A 152 -4.63 -12.95 -14.27
CA ALA A 152 -4.08 -12.16 -13.18
C ALA A 152 -3.40 -10.86 -13.69
N ASN A 153 -2.62 -10.97 -14.77
CA ASN A 153 -1.96 -9.83 -15.40
C ASN A 153 -2.95 -8.83 -16.01
N ASP A 154 -3.95 -9.33 -16.74
CA ASP A 154 -5.00 -8.50 -17.35
C ASP A 154 -5.82 -7.74 -16.28
N ALA A 155 -5.98 -8.35 -15.11
CA ALA A 155 -6.63 -7.73 -13.96
C ALA A 155 -5.72 -6.81 -13.13
N GLY A 156 -4.44 -6.66 -13.53
CA GLY A 156 -3.48 -5.76 -12.90
C GLY A 156 -2.90 -6.25 -11.57
N VAL A 157 -2.98 -7.56 -11.29
CA VAL A 157 -2.36 -8.18 -10.12
C VAL A 157 -0.85 -8.03 -10.22
N LYS A 158 -0.22 -7.42 -9.21
CA LYS A 158 1.24 -7.35 -9.11
C LYS A 158 1.73 -8.12 -7.90
N VAL A 159 2.82 -8.84 -8.10
CA VAL A 159 3.46 -9.64 -7.05
C VAL A 159 4.85 -9.13 -6.73
N GLU A 160 5.26 -9.29 -5.48
CA GLU A 160 6.59 -8.96 -4.99
C GLU A 160 7.12 -10.06 -4.08
N LYS A 161 8.43 -10.06 -3.86
CA LYS A 161 9.06 -10.92 -2.85
C LYS A 161 9.10 -10.19 -1.52
N ALA A 162 8.57 -10.80 -0.47
CA ALA A 162 8.69 -10.29 0.89
C ALA A 162 10.17 -10.36 1.33
N GLY A 163 10.67 -9.29 1.93
CA GLY A 163 12.08 -9.24 2.33
C GLY A 163 12.43 -8.02 3.17
N PRO A 164 13.73 -7.80 3.41
CA PRO A 164 14.18 -6.69 4.24
C PRO A 164 13.85 -5.34 3.61
N THR A 165 13.37 -4.40 4.43
CA THR A 165 13.12 -3.01 4.01
C THR A 165 13.36 -2.05 5.18
N THR A 166 13.26 -0.74 4.90
CA THR A 166 13.31 0.30 5.92
C THR A 166 11.91 0.87 6.14
N ILE A 167 11.39 0.70 7.36
CA ILE A 167 10.16 1.32 7.82
C ILE A 167 10.51 2.71 8.39
N ARG A 168 9.79 3.72 7.92
CA ARG A 168 10.00 5.11 8.33
C ARG A 168 8.85 5.62 9.17
N ASN A 169 9.11 5.93 10.43
CA ASN A 169 8.13 6.65 11.24
C ASN A 169 8.15 8.12 10.80
N THR A 170 7.00 8.61 10.38
CA THR A 170 6.84 9.99 9.90
C THR A 170 5.92 10.80 10.80
N VAL A 171 6.19 12.09 10.87
CA VAL A 171 5.29 13.08 11.45
C VAL A 171 4.79 13.96 10.32
N ARG A 172 3.47 14.01 10.14
CA ARG A 172 2.84 14.87 9.14
C ARG A 172 2.64 16.26 9.71
N LEU A 173 3.26 17.25 9.08
CA LEU A 173 3.18 18.66 9.45
C LEU A 173 2.55 19.48 8.34
N MET A 174 1.90 20.57 8.75
CA MET A 174 1.34 21.57 7.83
C MET A 174 2.17 22.84 7.88
N GLY A 175 2.22 23.55 6.75
CA GLY A 175 3.03 24.74 6.63
C GLY A 175 2.76 25.55 5.38
N ALA A 176 3.66 26.48 5.11
CA ALA A 176 3.61 27.31 3.92
C ALA A 176 4.99 27.52 3.31
N VAL A 177 5.01 27.76 2.01
CA VAL A 177 6.20 28.24 1.30
C VAL A 177 6.45 29.70 1.68
N MET A 178 7.68 30.02 2.04
CA MET A 178 8.15 31.34 2.43
C MET A 178 9.28 31.79 1.52
N VAL A 179 9.42 33.11 1.35
CA VAL A 179 10.61 33.68 0.73
C VAL A 179 11.81 33.40 1.64
N ASP A 180 12.92 32.94 1.06
CA ASP A 180 14.17 32.84 1.79
C ASP A 180 14.65 34.26 2.15
N ALA A 181 14.63 34.58 3.45
CA ALA A 181 14.98 35.91 3.94
C ALA A 181 16.45 36.27 3.67
N ASN A 182 17.33 35.27 3.50
CA ASN A 182 18.74 35.49 3.12
C ASN A 182 18.91 35.79 1.63
N ARG A 183 17.83 35.65 0.83
CA ARG A 183 17.80 35.89 -0.62
C ARG A 183 16.82 36.99 -1.00
N ARG A 184 16.54 37.91 -0.06
CA ARG A 184 15.70 39.10 -0.23
C ARG A 184 16.51 40.36 -0.01
N ALA A 185 16.24 41.40 -0.79
CA ALA A 185 16.84 42.72 -0.64
C ALA A 185 15.80 43.83 -0.72
N GLU A 186 15.87 44.76 0.23
CA GLU A 186 15.16 46.03 0.18
C GLU A 186 16.06 47.08 -0.46
N ILE A 187 15.69 47.52 -1.66
CA ILE A 187 16.47 48.46 -2.44
C ILE A 187 16.08 49.89 -2.06
N LYS A 188 17.04 50.67 -1.57
CA LYS A 188 16.88 52.05 -1.10
C LYS A 188 17.72 53.02 -1.93
N ALA A 189 17.38 54.30 -1.87
CA ALA A 189 18.21 55.33 -2.49
C ALA A 189 19.55 55.46 -1.75
N ARG A 190 20.64 55.63 -2.50
CA ARG A 190 21.95 55.91 -1.89
C ARG A 190 22.05 57.35 -1.38
N PHE A 191 21.45 58.28 -2.11
CA PHE A 191 21.40 59.70 -1.78
C PHE A 191 19.97 60.20 -1.96
N PRO A 192 19.44 61.04 -1.05
CA PRO A 192 18.10 61.59 -1.20
C PRO A 192 17.92 62.35 -2.51
N GLY A 193 16.74 62.22 -3.13
CA GLY A 193 16.48 62.77 -4.45
C GLY A 193 15.04 62.62 -4.94
N ILE A 194 14.75 63.12 -6.14
CA ILE A 194 13.46 62.94 -6.81
C ILE A 194 13.56 61.77 -7.80
N VAL A 195 12.57 60.88 -7.76
CA VAL A 195 12.46 59.77 -8.72
C VAL A 195 12.08 60.30 -10.09
N ARG A 196 12.95 60.09 -11.08
CA ARG A 196 12.75 60.52 -12.47
C ARG A 196 12.21 59.41 -13.36
N ALA A 197 12.57 58.16 -13.09
CA ALA A 197 12.08 57.01 -13.84
C ALA A 197 11.96 55.78 -12.93
N VAL A 198 10.94 54.95 -13.19
CA VAL A 198 10.77 53.64 -12.58
C VAL A 198 10.62 52.62 -13.71
N ASN A 199 11.59 51.72 -13.84
CA ASN A 199 11.75 50.84 -15.00
C ASN A 199 11.25 49.41 -14.73
N VAL A 200 10.63 49.18 -13.57
CA VAL A 200 10.19 47.85 -13.14
C VAL A 200 8.78 47.81 -12.57
N GLN A 201 8.16 46.64 -12.62
CA GLN A 201 6.84 46.35 -12.07
C GLN A 201 6.89 45.15 -11.13
N GLU A 202 5.90 45.03 -10.25
CA GLU A 202 5.74 43.86 -9.38
C GLU A 202 5.56 42.59 -10.20
N GLY A 203 6.19 41.50 -9.77
CA GLY A 203 6.24 40.23 -10.50
C GLY A 203 7.25 40.17 -11.65
N GLN A 204 7.89 41.29 -12.02
CA GLN A 204 8.88 41.31 -13.08
C GLN A 204 10.17 40.61 -12.65
N ARG A 205 10.72 39.76 -13.53
CA ARG A 205 12.08 39.23 -13.41
C ARG A 205 13.09 40.28 -13.84
N VAL A 206 14.14 40.44 -13.04
CA VAL A 206 15.25 41.35 -13.32
C VAL A 206 16.57 40.63 -13.24
N SER A 207 17.52 41.07 -14.05
CA SER A 207 18.91 40.59 -14.00
C SER A 207 19.78 41.52 -13.16
N ARG A 208 20.83 40.97 -12.55
CA ARG A 208 21.85 41.74 -11.84
C ARG A 208 22.37 42.89 -12.71
N GLY A 209 22.40 44.09 -12.17
CA GLY A 209 22.83 45.31 -12.86
C GLY A 209 21.74 45.99 -13.69
N GLN A 210 20.57 45.39 -13.87
CA GLN A 210 19.43 46.04 -14.52
C GLN A 210 19.00 47.28 -13.74
N THR A 211 18.78 48.39 -14.43
CA THR A 211 18.30 49.63 -13.80
C THR A 211 16.85 49.48 -13.35
N LEU A 212 16.61 49.68 -12.06
CA LEU A 212 15.29 49.61 -11.43
C LEU A 212 14.62 50.98 -11.39
N VAL A 213 15.37 51.99 -10.91
CA VAL A 213 14.89 53.35 -10.67
C VAL A 213 16.00 54.35 -11.03
N ALA A 214 15.65 55.50 -11.59
CA ALA A 214 16.57 56.62 -11.78
C ALA A 214 16.20 57.78 -10.85
N ILE A 215 17.17 58.29 -10.09
CA ILE A 215 16.98 59.31 -9.06
C ILE A 215 17.85 60.52 -9.39
N GLU A 216 17.28 61.71 -9.34
CA GLU A 216 18.01 62.97 -9.37
C GLU A 216 18.35 63.41 -7.94
N GLY A 217 19.64 63.42 -7.60
CA GLY A 217 20.07 63.75 -6.24
C GLY A 217 19.91 65.25 -5.94
N ASN A 218 19.34 65.59 -4.78
CA ASN A 218 19.00 66.97 -4.42
C ASN A 218 20.20 67.93 -4.45
N ASP A 219 21.37 67.50 -3.96
CA ASP A 219 22.52 68.37 -3.81
C ASP A 219 23.34 68.54 -5.10
N SER A 220 23.29 67.54 -5.99
CA SER A 220 24.12 67.52 -7.19
C SER A 220 23.35 67.82 -8.49
N MET A 221 22.02 67.74 -8.45
CA MET A 221 21.12 67.75 -9.62
C MET A 221 21.51 66.75 -10.70
N ARG A 222 22.31 65.72 -10.35
CA ARG A 222 22.72 64.64 -11.27
C ARG A 222 21.82 63.45 -11.08
N THR A 223 21.40 62.85 -12.19
CA THR A 223 20.68 61.58 -12.19
C THR A 223 21.65 60.43 -11.98
N TYR A 224 21.31 59.51 -11.07
CA TYR A 224 22.01 58.25 -10.88
C TYR A 224 21.01 57.08 -10.92
N SER A 225 21.50 55.90 -11.31
CA SER A 225 20.69 54.70 -11.43
C SER A 225 20.80 53.83 -10.19
N VAL A 226 19.66 53.34 -9.71
CA VAL A 226 19.56 52.28 -8.72
C VAL A 226 19.33 50.97 -9.47
N VAL A 227 20.22 50.01 -9.29
CA VAL A 227 20.27 48.76 -10.06
C VAL A 227 19.97 47.54 -9.20
N ALA A 228 19.56 46.44 -9.83
CA ALA A 228 19.36 45.17 -9.16
C ALA A 228 20.69 44.57 -8.65
N PRO A 229 20.81 44.19 -7.37
CA PRO A 229 22.06 43.62 -6.83
C PRO A 229 22.29 42.17 -7.24
N PHE A 230 21.24 41.44 -7.62
CA PHE A 230 21.26 40.04 -8.06
C PHE A 230 20.09 39.74 -9.01
N ASP A 231 20.09 38.57 -9.64
CA ASP A 231 18.98 38.08 -10.46
C ASP A 231 17.79 37.70 -9.58
N GLY A 232 16.59 38.21 -9.86
CA GLY A 232 15.44 37.98 -8.99
C GLY A 232 14.11 38.43 -9.55
N ILE A 233 13.09 38.42 -8.70
CA ILE A 233 11.74 38.89 -8.99
C ILE A 233 11.43 40.07 -8.08
N VAL A 234 10.84 41.12 -8.66
CA VAL A 234 10.33 42.27 -7.91
C VAL A 234 9.11 41.84 -7.11
N LEU A 235 9.23 41.82 -5.78
CA LEU A 235 8.14 41.48 -4.87
C LEU A 235 7.19 42.67 -4.64
N ALA A 236 7.75 43.87 -4.53
CA ALA A 236 7.00 45.10 -4.30
C ALA A 236 7.68 46.30 -4.98
N ARG A 237 6.87 47.25 -5.45
CA ARG A 237 7.32 48.52 -6.00
C ARG A 237 6.69 49.67 -5.22
N ASN A 238 7.43 50.22 -4.27
CA ASN A 238 6.95 51.20 -3.30
C ASN A 238 7.27 52.65 -3.71
N THR A 239 7.49 52.89 -5.00
CA THR A 239 7.80 54.22 -5.52
C THR A 239 7.27 54.44 -6.93
N ASN A 240 7.03 55.69 -7.28
CA ASN A 240 6.58 56.19 -8.57
C ASN A 240 7.40 57.40 -8.99
N VAL A 241 7.30 57.76 -10.27
CA VAL A 241 7.93 58.98 -10.79
C VAL A 241 7.36 60.21 -10.07
N GLY A 242 8.25 61.10 -9.61
CA GLY A 242 7.91 62.29 -8.82
C GLY A 242 8.04 62.10 -7.32
N ASP A 243 8.14 60.86 -6.81
CA ASP A 243 8.32 60.62 -5.38
C ASP A 243 9.68 61.11 -4.86
N VAL A 244 9.72 61.45 -3.58
CA VAL A 244 10.97 61.70 -2.86
C VAL A 244 11.56 60.36 -2.42
N ALA A 245 12.75 60.04 -2.93
CA ALA A 245 13.52 58.88 -2.55
C ALA A 245 14.50 59.25 -1.42
N GLY A 246 14.53 58.44 -0.36
CA GLY A 246 15.42 58.65 0.79
C GLY A 246 15.68 57.35 1.54
N SER A 247 15.26 57.26 2.80
CA SER A 247 15.40 56.07 3.64
C SER A 247 14.33 55.00 3.40
N ASN A 248 13.29 55.32 2.64
CA ASN A 248 12.24 54.40 2.25
C ASN A 248 12.73 53.35 1.25
N THR A 249 12.19 52.14 1.37
CA THR A 249 12.39 51.08 0.39
C THR A 249 11.67 51.44 -0.89
N LEU A 250 12.39 51.46 -2.00
CA LEU A 250 11.87 51.80 -3.34
C LEU A 250 11.35 50.55 -4.06
N VAL A 251 12.15 49.49 -4.02
CA VAL A 251 11.86 48.21 -4.67
C VAL A 251 12.27 47.09 -3.73
N GLU A 252 11.44 46.06 -3.65
CA GLU A 252 11.77 44.84 -2.93
C GLU A 252 12.06 43.72 -3.94
N LEU A 253 13.20 43.06 -3.79
CA LEU A 253 13.67 42.03 -4.71
C LEU A 253 13.91 40.72 -3.96
N ALA A 254 13.53 39.58 -4.55
CA ALA A 254 13.87 38.26 -4.03
C ALA A 254 14.33 37.30 -5.13
N ASP A 255 15.32 36.48 -4.80
CA ASP A 255 15.73 35.34 -5.61
C ASP A 255 14.92 34.10 -5.19
N LEU A 256 13.91 33.78 -6.00
CA LEU A 256 12.97 32.68 -5.75
C LEU A 256 13.43 31.32 -6.33
N SER A 257 14.67 31.21 -6.81
CA SER A 257 15.24 29.94 -7.30
C SER A 257 15.43 28.90 -6.19
N SER A 258 15.36 29.33 -4.92
CA SER A 258 15.22 28.50 -3.73
C SER A 258 14.22 29.19 -2.81
N VAL A 259 13.38 28.40 -2.16
CA VAL A 259 12.39 28.90 -1.19
C VAL A 259 12.51 28.13 0.11
N TRP A 260 12.01 28.73 1.18
CA TRP A 260 11.83 28.02 2.43
C TRP A 260 10.44 27.41 2.50
N VAL A 261 10.32 26.32 3.24
CA VAL A 261 9.06 25.81 3.74
C VAL A 261 9.12 25.80 5.25
N GLU A 262 8.17 26.49 5.86
CA GLU A 262 8.02 26.57 7.31
C GLU A 262 6.89 25.64 7.76
N LEU A 263 7.27 24.60 8.48
CA LEU A 263 6.39 23.56 9.01
C LEU A 263 6.22 23.76 10.50
N ARG A 264 4.96 23.76 10.96
CA ARG A 264 4.66 23.97 12.38
C ARG A 264 4.43 22.63 13.06
N ALA A 265 5.19 22.39 14.12
CA ALA A 265 5.01 21.24 15.01
C ALA A 265 4.61 21.70 16.43
N LEU A 266 3.86 20.85 17.12
CA LEU A 266 3.29 21.11 18.44
C LEU A 266 3.43 19.87 19.33
N GLY A 267 3.61 20.09 20.64
CA GLY A 267 3.64 19.03 21.64
C GLY A 267 4.67 17.93 21.32
N GLY A 268 4.27 16.67 21.44
CA GLY A 268 5.16 15.52 21.23
C GLY A 268 5.72 15.39 19.80
N ASP A 269 5.10 16.03 18.81
CA ASP A 269 5.67 16.06 17.46
C ASP A 269 6.84 17.02 17.35
N ALA A 270 6.82 18.14 18.10
CA ALA A 270 7.95 19.05 18.17
C ALA A 270 9.19 18.39 18.81
N GLU A 271 8.98 17.53 19.81
CA GLU A 271 10.06 16.79 20.50
C GLU A 271 10.77 15.77 19.61
N LYS A 272 10.09 15.26 18.57
CA LYS A 272 10.67 14.28 17.63
C LYS A 272 11.47 14.94 16.50
N LEU A 273 11.39 16.26 16.35
CA LEU A 273 12.06 16.97 15.26
C LEU A 273 13.53 17.22 15.54
N SER A 274 14.35 17.09 14.50
CA SER A 274 15.78 17.35 14.56
C SER A 274 16.28 17.89 13.22
N VAL A 275 17.28 18.77 13.27
CA VAL A 275 17.97 19.26 12.07
C VAL A 275 18.59 18.09 11.31
N GLY A 276 18.47 18.10 9.98
CA GLY A 276 18.98 17.06 9.09
C GLY A 276 17.97 15.96 8.73
N GLN A 277 16.84 15.87 9.42
CA GLN A 277 15.76 14.94 9.08
C GLN A 277 15.26 15.17 7.65
N GLU A 278 15.03 14.07 6.94
CA GLU A 278 14.45 14.08 5.61
C GLU A 278 12.97 14.47 5.69
N VAL A 279 12.56 15.34 4.78
CA VAL A 279 11.19 15.80 4.69
C VAL A 279 10.69 15.69 3.26
N GLU A 280 9.51 15.11 3.10
CA GLU A 280 8.85 15.00 1.82
C GLU A 280 7.65 15.94 1.76
N ILE A 281 7.74 16.96 0.93
CA ILE A 281 6.86 18.12 0.91
C ILE A 281 5.93 18.00 -0.29
N SER A 282 4.64 18.18 -0.05
CA SER A 282 3.57 18.06 -1.03
C SER A 282 2.75 19.34 -1.05
N SER A 283 2.35 19.81 -2.23
CA SER A 283 1.36 20.89 -2.33
C SER A 283 0.04 20.48 -1.68
N ALA A 284 -0.57 21.35 -0.88
CA ALA A 284 -1.87 21.08 -0.27
C ALA A 284 -3.00 20.87 -1.30
N THR A 285 -2.84 21.42 -2.52
CA THR A 285 -3.80 21.22 -3.63
C THR A 285 -3.49 19.99 -4.48
N GLY A 286 -2.47 19.19 -4.11
CA GLY A 286 -1.97 18.07 -4.91
C GLY A 286 -1.12 18.49 -6.12
N GLY A 287 -0.52 17.50 -6.79
CA GLY A 287 0.14 17.68 -8.10
C GLY A 287 1.63 18.04 -8.10
N SER A 288 2.25 18.29 -6.94
CA SER A 288 3.70 18.50 -6.86
C SER A 288 4.26 17.98 -5.54
N ARG A 289 5.39 17.27 -5.63
CA ARG A 289 6.13 16.71 -4.49
C ARG A 289 7.61 16.99 -4.64
N VAL A 290 8.29 17.24 -3.54
CA VAL A 290 9.73 17.46 -3.51
C VAL A 290 10.29 16.98 -2.18
N THR A 291 11.52 16.47 -2.20
CA THR A 291 12.24 16.09 -0.99
C THR A 291 13.21 17.19 -0.59
N GLY A 292 13.40 17.33 0.72
CA GLY A 292 14.33 18.27 1.31
C GLY A 292 14.82 17.77 2.66
N LYS A 293 15.51 18.66 3.38
CA LYS A 293 15.95 18.41 4.76
C LYS A 293 15.59 19.59 5.64
N ILE A 294 15.28 19.30 6.90
CA ILE A 294 15.16 20.34 7.92
C ILE A 294 16.54 20.98 8.12
N GLN A 295 16.64 22.27 7.83
CA GLN A 295 17.88 23.04 8.01
C GLN A 295 17.93 23.74 9.37
N THR A 296 16.78 24.15 9.89
CA THR A 296 16.71 24.92 11.14
C THR A 296 15.41 24.61 11.87
N LEU A 297 15.49 24.60 13.20
CA LEU A 297 14.35 24.55 14.11
C LEU A 297 14.31 25.87 14.87
N LEU A 298 13.23 26.63 14.70
CA LEU A 298 13.04 27.91 15.39
C LEU A 298 12.14 27.67 16.61
N PRO A 299 12.61 27.97 17.84
CA PRO A 299 11.77 27.88 19.03
C PRO A 299 10.73 29.00 19.01
N LEU A 300 9.48 28.67 19.35
CA LEU A 300 8.43 29.67 19.59
C LEU A 300 8.27 29.94 21.10
N ALA A 301 7.81 31.14 21.44
CA ALA A 301 7.82 31.69 22.80
C ALA A 301 7.07 30.85 23.87
N SER A 302 6.20 29.91 23.47
CA SER A 302 5.47 29.02 24.38
C SER A 302 6.17 27.69 24.68
N GLY A 303 7.36 27.44 24.12
CA GLY A 303 8.19 26.24 24.37
C GLY A 303 7.62 24.91 23.82
N GLN A 304 6.32 24.84 23.56
CA GLN A 304 5.61 23.66 23.05
C GLN A 304 5.43 23.66 21.53
N SER A 305 5.98 24.66 20.83
CA SER A 305 5.89 24.75 19.38
C SER A 305 7.23 25.09 18.76
N VAL A 306 7.50 24.45 17.62
CA VAL A 306 8.71 24.63 16.83
C VAL A 306 8.30 24.86 15.38
N VAL A 307 8.99 25.80 14.72
CA VAL A 307 8.93 25.95 13.27
C VAL A 307 10.14 25.28 12.66
N ALA A 308 9.91 24.18 11.95
CA ALA A 308 10.91 23.52 11.13
C ALA A 308 11.00 24.19 9.77
N ARG A 309 12.19 24.66 9.42
CA ARG A 309 12.48 25.28 8.13
C ARG A 309 13.24 24.32 7.25
N ALA A 310 12.69 24.01 6.08
CA ALA A 310 13.34 23.25 5.02
C ALA A 310 13.58 24.14 3.81
N SER A 311 14.73 23.98 3.13
CA SER A 311 14.99 24.68 1.86
C SER A 311 14.66 23.77 0.69
N ILE A 312 14.02 24.34 -0.33
CA ILE A 312 13.59 23.63 -1.53
C ILE A 312 14.14 24.37 -2.75
N ALA A 313 14.81 23.63 -3.63
CA ALA A 313 15.18 24.14 -4.94
C ALA A 313 13.92 24.42 -5.78
N ASN A 314 13.83 25.62 -6.33
CA ASN A 314 12.65 26.10 -7.06
C ASN A 314 13.03 26.75 -8.42
N PRO A 315 13.86 26.11 -9.25
CA PRO A 315 14.32 26.70 -10.51
C PRO A 315 13.17 26.99 -11.49
N GLU A 316 12.11 26.19 -11.43
CA GLU A 316 10.92 26.32 -12.29
C GLU A 316 9.84 27.25 -11.70
N GLY A 317 10.03 27.76 -10.48
CA GLY A 317 9.05 28.65 -9.84
C GLY A 317 7.72 27.98 -9.46
N ARG A 318 7.68 26.63 -9.37
CA ARG A 318 6.45 25.87 -9.01
C ARG A 318 6.03 26.12 -7.57
N TRP A 319 6.99 26.27 -6.66
CA TRP A 319 6.77 26.56 -5.23
C TRP A 319 6.68 28.07 -5.03
N ARG A 320 5.46 28.60 -5.02
CA ARG A 320 5.23 30.05 -4.85
C ARG A 320 5.10 30.41 -3.37
N PRO A 321 5.74 31.50 -2.90
CA PRO A 321 5.53 32.00 -1.55
C PRO A 321 4.02 32.18 -1.22
N GLY A 322 3.63 31.81 0.00
CA GLY A 322 2.24 31.79 0.46
C GLY A 322 1.49 30.49 0.16
N MET A 323 2.02 29.60 -0.69
CA MET A 323 1.37 28.32 -0.99
C MET A 323 1.36 27.40 0.24
N ALA A 324 0.20 26.86 0.58
CA ALA A 324 0.04 25.88 1.64
C ALA A 324 0.63 24.52 1.24
N VAL A 325 1.29 23.86 2.19
CA VAL A 325 1.94 22.57 1.97
C VAL A 325 1.69 21.61 3.14
N SER A 326 1.70 20.32 2.82
CA SER A 326 1.78 19.22 3.78
C SER A 326 3.15 18.56 3.64
N ALA A 327 3.75 18.16 4.74
CA ALA A 327 5.06 17.54 4.73
C ALA A 327 5.13 16.33 5.65
N ASP A 328 5.69 15.23 5.16
CA ASP A 328 5.95 14.04 5.94
C ASP A 328 7.43 14.07 6.35
N VAL A 329 7.70 14.37 7.64
CA VAL A 329 9.06 14.40 8.20
C VAL A 329 9.40 13.02 8.72
N THR A 330 10.51 12.43 8.26
CA THR A 330 11.00 11.15 8.77
C THR A 330 11.71 11.37 10.11
N VAL A 331 11.09 10.89 11.20
CA VAL A 331 11.61 11.07 12.57
C VAL A 331 12.40 9.86 13.08
N ALA A 332 12.09 8.67 12.56
CA ALA A 332 12.87 7.47 12.79
C ALA A 332 12.83 6.57 11.56
N ALA A 333 13.88 5.79 11.37
CA ALA A 333 13.97 4.79 10.32
C ALA A 333 14.56 3.51 10.92
N ARG A 334 13.89 2.38 10.74
CA ARG A 334 14.33 1.09 11.24
C ARG A 334 14.37 0.09 10.08
N GLN A 335 15.49 -0.61 9.96
CA GLN A 335 15.59 -1.73 9.04
C GLN A 335 14.92 -2.95 9.68
N VAL A 336 14.01 -3.57 8.95
CA VAL A 336 13.31 -4.78 9.37
C VAL A 336 13.70 -5.93 8.46
N PRO A 337 13.82 -7.17 8.97
CA PRO A 337 14.23 -8.32 8.16
C PRO A 337 13.16 -8.78 7.17
N LEU A 338 11.89 -8.49 7.45
CA LEU A 338 10.76 -8.90 6.64
C LEU A 338 9.65 -7.85 6.66
N ALA A 339 9.19 -7.45 5.49
CA ALA A 339 8.05 -6.57 5.32
C ALA A 339 7.30 -6.87 4.02
N VAL A 340 6.05 -6.41 3.99
CA VAL A 340 5.17 -6.43 2.81
C VAL A 340 4.62 -5.04 2.55
N LYS A 341 4.25 -4.75 1.31
CA LYS A 341 3.58 -3.51 0.95
C LYS A 341 2.20 -3.44 1.60
N GLU A 342 1.85 -2.27 2.12
CA GLU A 342 0.53 -2.03 2.71
C GLU A 342 -0.60 -2.25 1.70
N SER A 343 -0.38 -1.94 0.42
CA SER A 343 -1.34 -2.16 -0.67
C SER A 343 -1.67 -3.63 -0.91
N GLY A 344 -0.82 -4.55 -0.45
CA GLY A 344 -1.05 -6.00 -0.55
C GLY A 344 -1.89 -6.55 0.61
N LEU A 345 -1.96 -5.83 1.73
CA LEU A 345 -2.69 -6.27 2.92
C LEU A 345 -4.20 -6.27 2.67
N GLN A 346 -4.86 -7.34 3.10
CA GLN A 346 -6.32 -7.47 3.06
C GLN A 346 -6.87 -7.86 4.42
N ARG A 347 -8.10 -7.44 4.70
CA ARG A 347 -8.88 -8.00 5.80
C ARG A 347 -9.53 -9.29 5.31
N PHE A 348 -9.30 -10.41 5.99
CA PHE A 348 -9.92 -11.69 5.69
C PHE A 348 -10.40 -12.32 6.99
N ARG A 349 -11.72 -12.44 7.14
CA ARG A 349 -12.38 -12.75 8.43
C ARG A 349 -11.82 -11.83 9.54
N ASP A 350 -11.33 -12.40 10.63
CA ASP A 350 -10.76 -11.68 11.78
C ASP A 350 -9.26 -11.38 11.67
N PHE A 351 -8.63 -11.68 10.52
CA PHE A 351 -7.19 -11.54 10.32
C PHE A 351 -6.82 -10.49 9.26
N THR A 352 -5.61 -9.96 9.38
CA THR A 352 -4.97 -9.22 8.30
C THR A 352 -4.04 -10.17 7.57
N VAL A 353 -4.19 -10.25 6.24
CA VAL A 353 -3.57 -11.29 5.42
C VAL A 353 -2.87 -10.71 4.20
N VAL A 354 -1.98 -11.51 3.63
CA VAL A 354 -1.54 -11.39 2.24
C VAL A 354 -1.84 -12.70 1.51
N PHE A 355 -1.81 -12.66 0.18
CA PHE A 355 -1.92 -13.87 -0.63
C PHE A 355 -0.56 -14.23 -1.21
N THR A 356 -0.01 -15.37 -0.80
CA THR A 356 1.21 -15.92 -1.40
C THR A 356 0.92 -16.57 -2.73
N GLN A 357 1.85 -16.49 -3.68
CA GLN A 357 1.74 -17.07 -5.01
C GLN A 357 2.80 -18.16 -5.23
N VAL A 358 2.36 -19.32 -5.73
CA VAL A 358 3.23 -20.38 -6.27
C VAL A 358 2.66 -20.82 -7.61
N GLY A 359 3.36 -20.47 -8.70
CA GLY A 359 2.81 -20.62 -10.05
C GLY A 359 1.55 -19.78 -10.23
N ASP A 360 0.46 -20.41 -10.65
CA ASP A 360 -0.85 -19.78 -10.82
C ASP A 360 -1.75 -19.93 -9.57
N THR A 361 -1.23 -20.54 -8.50
CA THR A 361 -1.97 -20.78 -7.27
C THR A 361 -1.70 -19.68 -6.24
N TYR A 362 -2.76 -19.17 -5.64
CA TYR A 362 -2.73 -18.16 -4.59
C TYR A 362 -3.29 -18.74 -3.29
N GLU A 363 -2.65 -18.44 -2.17
CA GLU A 363 -3.03 -18.96 -0.85
C GLU A 363 -2.94 -17.86 0.21
N VAL A 364 -3.97 -17.78 1.06
CA VAL A 364 -4.03 -16.84 2.17
C VAL A 364 -2.95 -17.10 3.21
N ARG A 365 -2.30 -16.03 3.70
CA ARG A 365 -1.36 -16.07 4.81
C ARG A 365 -1.78 -15.05 5.86
N MET A 366 -2.18 -15.54 7.03
CA MET A 366 -2.37 -14.72 8.23
C MET A 366 -1.04 -14.12 8.65
N LEU A 367 -1.02 -12.83 8.95
CA LEU A 367 0.21 -12.13 9.34
C LEU A 367 0.12 -11.65 10.78
N GLU A 368 1.23 -11.81 11.49
CA GLU A 368 1.53 -11.03 12.69
C GLU A 368 2.32 -9.79 12.24
N LEU A 369 1.75 -8.60 12.44
CA LEU A 369 2.28 -7.35 11.93
C LEU A 369 2.93 -6.52 13.04
N GLY A 370 4.05 -5.88 12.70
CA GLY A 370 4.75 -4.93 13.56
C GLY A 370 4.49 -3.47 13.17
N GLU A 371 5.56 -2.66 13.14
CA GLU A 371 5.45 -1.25 12.75
C GLU A 371 5.03 -1.08 11.28
N ARG A 372 4.42 0.08 10.99
CA ARG A 372 3.81 0.41 9.71
C ARG A 372 4.11 1.85 9.33
N ASP A 373 4.53 2.09 8.09
CA ASP A 373 4.83 3.45 7.59
C ASP A 373 3.88 3.95 6.49
N GLY A 374 2.76 3.25 6.27
CA GLY A 374 1.80 3.57 5.20
C GLY A 374 2.23 3.11 3.80
N ARG A 375 3.48 2.66 3.62
CA ARG A 375 3.95 2.00 2.39
C ARG A 375 4.25 0.53 2.64
N TYR A 376 4.89 0.23 3.77
CA TYR A 376 5.25 -1.10 4.20
C TYR A 376 4.75 -1.37 5.62
N ALA A 377 4.45 -2.65 5.87
CA ALA A 377 4.20 -3.20 7.17
C ALA A 377 5.27 -4.25 7.50
N GLU A 378 5.85 -4.16 8.70
CA GLU A 378 6.73 -5.20 9.24
C GLU A 378 5.94 -6.48 9.43
N VAL A 379 6.55 -7.61 9.08
CA VAL A 379 5.97 -8.93 9.33
C VAL A 379 6.80 -9.63 10.39
N LEU A 380 6.19 -9.89 11.54
CA LEU A 380 6.78 -10.61 12.67
C LEU A 380 6.57 -12.12 12.54
N GLY A 381 5.48 -12.54 11.89
CA GLY A 381 5.10 -13.95 11.76
C GLY A 381 4.10 -14.21 10.63
N GLY A 382 3.98 -15.48 10.25
CA GLY A 382 3.00 -15.95 9.25
C GLY A 382 3.43 -15.89 7.78
N LEU A 383 4.62 -15.34 7.50
CA LEU A 383 5.19 -15.30 6.15
C LEU A 383 6.69 -15.63 6.18
N LYS A 384 7.14 -16.44 5.21
CA LYS A 384 8.56 -16.76 5.05
C LYS A 384 9.28 -15.64 4.29
N GLN A 385 10.54 -15.41 4.64
CA GLN A 385 11.40 -14.51 3.87
C GLN A 385 11.56 -15.01 2.43
N GLY A 386 11.47 -14.10 1.47
CA GLY A 386 11.54 -14.40 0.04
C GLY A 386 10.25 -14.93 -0.58
N ALA A 387 9.19 -15.15 0.21
CA ALA A 387 7.89 -15.58 -0.30
C ALA A 387 7.34 -14.55 -1.31
N THR A 388 6.83 -15.04 -2.43
CA THR A 388 6.16 -14.19 -3.42
C THR A 388 4.73 -13.97 -2.97
N TYR A 389 4.29 -12.71 -2.89
CA TYR A 389 2.95 -12.33 -2.45
C TYR A 389 2.35 -11.26 -3.36
N VAL A 390 1.02 -11.16 -3.35
CA VAL A 390 0.28 -10.14 -4.11
C VAL A 390 0.39 -8.79 -3.40
N ALA A 391 1.10 -7.87 -4.04
CA ALA A 391 1.42 -6.55 -3.51
C ALA A 391 0.44 -5.46 -3.97
N GLU A 392 -0.25 -5.66 -5.10
CA GLU A 392 -1.29 -4.75 -5.62
C GLU A 392 -2.45 -5.57 -6.20
N GLN A 393 -3.67 -5.01 -6.13
CA GLN A 393 -4.92 -5.65 -6.61
C GLN A 393 -5.25 -7.00 -5.92
N SER A 394 -4.88 -7.17 -4.64
CA SER A 394 -5.15 -8.38 -3.85
C SER A 394 -6.64 -8.65 -3.57
N PHE A 395 -7.53 -7.67 -3.79
CA PHE A 395 -8.97 -7.82 -3.64
C PHE A 395 -9.57 -8.89 -4.57
N LEU A 396 -9.04 -9.05 -5.78
CA LEU A 396 -9.52 -10.06 -6.73
C LEU A 396 -9.29 -11.48 -6.21
N ILE A 397 -8.10 -11.71 -5.65
CA ILE A 397 -7.73 -13.00 -5.07
C ILE A 397 -8.62 -13.31 -3.86
N LYS A 398 -8.85 -12.31 -3.01
CA LYS A 398 -9.76 -12.41 -1.88
C LYS A 398 -11.16 -12.83 -2.33
N ALA A 399 -11.74 -12.11 -3.29
CA ALA A 399 -13.10 -12.33 -3.76
C ALA A 399 -13.29 -13.75 -4.32
N ASP A 400 -12.30 -14.25 -5.06
CA ASP A 400 -12.35 -15.60 -5.63
C ASP A 400 -12.23 -16.70 -4.56
N ILE A 401 -11.37 -16.50 -3.56
CA ILE A 401 -11.26 -17.38 -2.39
C ILE A 401 -12.57 -17.38 -1.57
N GLU A 402 -13.16 -16.22 -1.30
CA GLU A 402 -14.42 -16.12 -0.55
C GLU A 402 -15.59 -16.79 -1.30
N LYS A 403 -15.66 -16.63 -2.63
CA LYS A 403 -16.64 -17.32 -3.47
C LYS A 403 -16.49 -18.83 -3.37
N SER A 404 -15.25 -19.33 -3.43
CA SER A 404 -14.95 -20.76 -3.32
C SER A 404 -15.21 -21.30 -1.90
N GLY A 405 -15.06 -20.47 -0.86
CA GLY A 405 -15.38 -20.86 0.52
C GLY A 405 -16.88 -20.97 0.78
N ALA A 406 -17.66 -20.00 0.30
CA ALA A 406 -19.11 -19.92 0.56
C ALA A 406 -19.91 -21.08 -0.04
N SER A 407 -19.41 -21.75 -1.08
CA SER A 407 -20.08 -22.94 -1.64
C SER A 407 -20.02 -24.18 -0.74
N HIS A 408 -19.28 -24.15 0.36
CA HIS A 408 -19.05 -25.32 1.23
C HIS A 408 -19.77 -25.29 2.59
N ASP A 409 -20.44 -24.18 2.95
CA ASP A 409 -21.14 -24.00 4.23
C ASP A 409 -22.64 -24.39 4.19
N HIS A 410 -23.08 -25.13 3.16
CA HIS A 410 -24.49 -25.49 2.95
C HIS A 410 -24.86 -26.91 3.36
#